data_AF-A0A5B8N4N1-F1
#
_entry.id   AF-A0A5B8N4N1-F1
#
_cell.length_a   1.000
_cell.length_b   1.000
_cell.length_c   1.000
_cell.angle_alpha   90.00
_cell.angle_beta   90.00
_cell.angle_gamma   90.00
#
_symmetry.space_group_name_H-M   'P 1'
#
loop_
_entity.id
_entity.type
_entity.pdbx_description
1 polymer ?
#
loop_
_entity_poly.entity_id
_entity_poly.type
_entity_poly.pdbx_seq_one_letter_code
_entity_poly.pdbx_strand_id
1 'polypeptide(L)'
;MAIRPEDKALAAAIIDNAYRAVYCHTYEQAQACLDEGIYAVVCGVHFDNGKVFDYLRCVRTHPAARNIPVFILLGNSSRYSPSIVHGMRRAAEVLGVTAFTDLIRLTDKVGREQAIAILRQGLRDPGKFKPPGQEPLPANRIDEHSLA
;
A
#
# COMPACT_ATOMS: atom_id res chain seq x y z
N MET A 1 -5.13 -6.15 -8.05
CA MET A 1 -4.78 -4.73 -7.85
C MET A 1 -6.05 -3.97 -7.53
N ALA A 2 -6.23 -3.55 -6.27
CA ALA A 2 -7.39 -2.74 -5.84
C ALA A 2 -6.97 -1.27 -5.76
N ILE A 3 -7.21 -0.51 -6.83
CA ILE A 3 -6.65 0.84 -7.00
C ILE A 3 -7.67 1.79 -7.63
N ARG A 4 -7.45 3.09 -7.52
CA ARG A 4 -8.23 4.05 -8.29
C ARG A 4 -7.84 3.99 -9.78
N PRO A 5 -8.74 4.35 -10.71
CA PRO A 5 -8.45 4.30 -12.15
C PRO A 5 -7.18 5.08 -12.55
N GLU A 6 -6.93 6.24 -11.96
CA GLU A 6 -5.77 7.10 -12.25
C GLU A 6 -4.42 6.47 -11.86
N ASP A 7 -4.42 5.52 -10.91
CA ASP A 7 -3.19 4.89 -10.42
C ASP A 7 -2.75 3.70 -11.30
N LYS A 8 -3.52 3.36 -12.35
CA LYS A 8 -3.30 2.17 -13.20
C LYS A 8 -1.93 2.16 -13.89
N ALA A 9 -1.45 3.31 -14.39
CA ALA A 9 -0.17 3.38 -15.08
C ALA A 9 1.01 3.07 -14.15
N LEU A 10 0.97 3.58 -12.91
CA LEU A 10 1.99 3.27 -11.90
C LEU A 10 1.92 1.80 -11.49
N ALA A 11 0.71 1.27 -11.29
CA ALA A 11 0.50 -0.13 -10.98
C ALA A 11 1.04 -1.06 -12.08
N ALA A 12 0.82 -0.73 -13.35
CA ALA A 12 1.38 -1.47 -14.49
C ALA A 12 2.92 -1.41 -14.53
N ALA A 13 3.53 -0.31 -14.07
CA ALA A 13 4.99 -0.24 -13.97
C ALA A 13 5.53 -1.15 -12.85
N ILE A 14 4.77 -1.39 -11.78
CA ILE A 14 5.19 -2.28 -10.69
C ILE A 14 5.00 -3.75 -11.08
N ILE A 15 3.95 -4.09 -11.82
CA ILE A 15 3.70 -5.47 -12.23
C ILE A 15 4.48 -5.78 -13.52
N ASP A 16 5.47 -6.67 -13.43
CA ASP A 16 6.17 -7.19 -14.61
C ASP A 16 5.40 -8.36 -15.25
N ASN A 17 5.95 -8.91 -16.33
CA ASN A 17 5.35 -10.01 -17.08
C ASN A 17 5.27 -11.33 -16.31
N ALA A 18 5.83 -11.42 -15.09
CA ALA A 18 5.74 -12.63 -14.27
C ALA A 18 4.37 -12.79 -13.59
N TYR A 19 3.55 -11.74 -13.58
CA TYR A 19 2.23 -11.76 -12.95
C TYR A 19 1.13 -11.31 -13.91
N ARG A 20 -0.03 -11.96 -13.81
CA ARG A 20 -1.26 -11.44 -14.41
C ARG A 20 -1.90 -10.41 -13.47
N ALA A 21 -1.89 -9.14 -13.84
CA ALA A 21 -2.58 -8.11 -13.08
C ALA A 21 -4.09 -8.13 -13.37
N VAL A 22 -4.90 -8.31 -12.33
CA VAL A 22 -6.33 -8.02 -12.35
C VAL A 22 -6.56 -6.67 -11.67
N TYR A 23 -7.14 -5.71 -12.39
CA TYR A 23 -7.41 -4.37 -11.87
C TYR A 23 -8.86 -4.25 -11.42
N CYS A 24 -9.05 -3.91 -10.16
CA CYS A 24 -10.34 -3.69 -9.52
C CYS A 24 -10.39 -2.23 -9.06
N HIS A 25 -11.50 -1.57 -9.35
CA HIS A 25 -11.73 -0.16 -9.02
C HIS A 25 -12.84 0.05 -8.00
N THR A 26 -13.66 -0.98 -7.76
CA THR A 26 -14.67 -1.01 -6.71
C THR A 26 -14.43 -2.16 -5.76
N TYR A 27 -14.93 -2.03 -4.54
CA TYR A 27 -14.86 -3.07 -3.51
C TYR A 27 -15.46 -4.39 -3.99
N GLU A 28 -16.61 -4.36 -4.66
CA GLU A 28 -17.32 -5.55 -5.15
C GLU A 28 -16.50 -6.29 -6.20
N GLN A 29 -15.85 -5.57 -7.13
CA GLN A 29 -14.93 -6.16 -8.10
C GLN A 29 -13.76 -6.84 -7.40
N ALA A 30 -13.20 -6.20 -6.37
CA ALA A 30 -12.05 -6.72 -5.66
C ALA A 30 -12.39 -7.95 -4.79
N GLN A 31 -13.62 -8.03 -4.29
CA GLN A 31 -14.14 -9.21 -3.58
C GLN A 31 -14.36 -10.39 -4.52
N ALA A 32 -14.97 -10.15 -5.69
CA ALA A 32 -15.26 -11.21 -6.66
C ALA A 32 -13.98 -11.94 -7.12
N CYS A 33 -12.84 -11.26 -7.13
CA CYS A 33 -11.56 -11.85 -7.53
C CYS A 33 -10.88 -12.70 -6.44
N LEU A 34 -11.37 -12.72 -5.20
CA LEU A 34 -10.68 -13.44 -4.12
C LEU A 34 -10.71 -14.97 -4.29
N ASP A 35 -11.71 -15.49 -4.98
CA ASP A 35 -11.83 -16.93 -5.30
C ASP A 35 -10.99 -17.34 -6.53
N GLU A 36 -10.35 -16.41 -7.24
CA GLU A 36 -9.58 -16.69 -8.47
C GLU A 36 -8.17 -17.26 -8.21
N GLY A 37 -7.83 -17.64 -6.97
CA GLY A 37 -6.50 -18.17 -6.63
C GLY A 37 -5.40 -17.12 -6.77
N ILE A 38 -5.65 -15.90 -6.28
CA ILE A 38 -4.70 -14.78 -6.38
C ILE A 38 -3.47 -14.98 -5.50
N TYR A 39 -2.30 -14.60 -6.04
CA TYR A 39 -1.02 -14.70 -5.32
C TYR A 39 -0.82 -13.61 -4.27
N ALA A 40 -1.25 -12.37 -4.55
CA ALA A 40 -1.08 -11.24 -3.65
C ALA A 40 -2.11 -10.14 -3.97
N VAL A 41 -2.39 -9.31 -2.97
CA VAL A 41 -3.17 -8.08 -3.12
C VAL A 41 -2.25 -6.87 -3.00
N VAL A 42 -2.38 -5.94 -3.94
CA VAL A 42 -1.84 -4.59 -3.81
C VAL A 42 -3.02 -3.63 -3.83
N CYS A 43 -3.14 -2.81 -2.79
CA CYS A 43 -4.26 -1.91 -2.59
C CYS A 43 -3.78 -0.47 -2.37
N GLY A 44 -4.38 0.48 -3.06
CA GLY A 44 -4.20 1.91 -2.75
C GLY A 44 -4.97 2.29 -1.48
N VAL A 45 -4.44 3.22 -0.67
CA VAL A 45 -5.17 3.73 0.50
C VAL A 45 -6.50 4.38 0.11
N HIS A 46 -6.53 5.08 -1.03
CA HIS A 46 -7.72 5.76 -1.54
C HIS A 46 -8.63 4.88 -2.40
N PHE A 47 -8.38 3.56 -2.44
CA PHE A 47 -9.20 2.62 -3.17
C PHE A 47 -10.67 2.73 -2.73
N ASP A 48 -11.56 2.85 -3.73
CA ASP A 48 -13.01 2.91 -3.60
C ASP A 48 -13.50 3.73 -2.38
N ASN A 49 -13.20 5.03 -2.39
CA ASN A 49 -13.56 5.98 -1.32
C ASN A 49 -12.98 5.65 0.06
N GLY A 50 -11.79 5.03 0.09
CA GLY A 50 -11.08 4.72 1.34
C GLY A 50 -11.46 3.39 1.99
N LYS A 51 -12.14 2.49 1.26
CA LYS A 51 -12.53 1.15 1.74
C LYS A 51 -11.35 0.17 1.90
N VAL A 52 -10.10 0.64 1.89
CA VAL A 52 -8.89 -0.20 2.00
C VAL A 52 -8.90 -1.10 3.24
N PHE A 53 -9.34 -0.60 4.39
CA PHE A 53 -9.35 -1.37 5.63
C PHE A 53 -10.49 -2.39 5.67
N ASP A 54 -11.64 -2.05 5.10
CA ASP A 54 -12.75 -3.00 4.94
C ASP A 54 -12.37 -4.11 3.97
N TYR A 55 -11.66 -3.78 2.89
CA TYR A 55 -11.15 -4.76 1.95
C TYR A 55 -10.08 -5.66 2.58
N LEU A 56 -9.16 -5.09 3.36
CA LEU A 56 -8.17 -5.89 4.09
C LEU A 56 -8.84 -6.86 5.09
N ARG A 57 -9.90 -6.41 5.80
CA ARG A 57 -10.71 -7.31 6.64
C ARG A 57 -11.34 -8.43 5.82
N CYS A 58 -11.93 -8.10 4.68
CA CYS A 58 -12.54 -9.09 3.79
C CYS A 58 -11.51 -10.12 3.29
N VAL A 59 -10.33 -9.69 2.86
CA VAL A 59 -9.24 -10.59 2.46
C VAL A 59 -8.87 -11.53 3.61
N ARG A 60 -8.74 -11.01 4.84
CA ARG A 60 -8.31 -11.77 6.02
C ARG A 60 -9.37 -12.74 6.55
N THR A 61 -10.65 -12.49 6.32
CA THR A 61 -11.73 -13.41 6.70
C THR A 61 -12.08 -14.41 5.60
N HIS A 62 -11.63 -14.19 4.37
CA HIS A 62 -11.98 -15.03 3.23
C HIS A 62 -11.09 -16.30 3.14
N PRO A 63 -11.66 -17.52 3.09
CA PRO A 63 -10.90 -18.77 3.18
C PRO A 63 -9.77 -18.92 2.16
N ALA A 64 -10.00 -18.53 0.91
CA ALA A 64 -9.03 -18.65 -0.18
C ALA A 64 -7.90 -17.61 -0.12
N ALA A 65 -8.16 -16.45 0.51
CA ALA A 65 -7.25 -15.30 0.45
C ALA A 65 -6.61 -14.94 1.81
N ARG A 66 -7.08 -15.49 2.93
CA ARG A 66 -6.68 -15.05 4.28
C ARG A 66 -5.19 -15.03 4.56
N ASN A 67 -4.42 -15.90 3.92
CA ASN A 67 -2.97 -16.04 4.13
C ASN A 67 -2.12 -15.36 3.06
N ILE A 68 -2.72 -14.73 2.04
CA ILE A 68 -1.94 -14.13 0.96
C ILE A 68 -1.29 -12.81 1.41
N PRO A 69 -0.15 -12.45 0.83
CA PRO A 69 0.45 -11.13 1.00
C PRO A 69 -0.49 -10.00 0.61
N VAL A 70 -0.51 -8.94 1.43
CA VAL A 70 -1.26 -7.72 1.13
C VAL A 70 -0.35 -6.52 1.28
N PHE A 71 -0.26 -5.69 0.24
CA PHE A 71 0.54 -4.47 0.23
C PHE A 71 -0.39 -3.27 0.14
N ILE A 72 -0.22 -2.30 1.03
CA ILE A 72 -0.95 -1.04 0.97
C ILE A 72 0.00 0.06 0.48
N LEU A 73 -0.43 0.81 -0.53
CA LEU A 73 0.31 1.91 -1.13
C LEU A 73 -0.38 3.24 -0.85
N LEU A 74 0.35 4.19 -0.27
CA LEU A 74 -0.08 5.57 -0.10
C LEU A 74 0.62 6.45 -1.14
N GLY A 75 -0.12 6.83 -2.19
CA GLY A 75 0.41 7.61 -3.31
C GLY A 75 0.51 9.12 -3.08
N ASN A 76 -0.19 9.66 -2.09
CA ASN A 76 -0.29 11.10 -1.87
C ASN A 76 -0.21 11.44 -0.38
N SER A 77 0.96 11.18 0.22
CA SER A 77 1.19 11.38 1.66
C SER A 77 1.34 12.86 2.06
N SER A 78 1.69 13.75 1.13
CA SER A 78 1.83 15.19 1.40
C SER A 78 0.55 15.86 1.89
N ARG A 79 -0.61 15.22 1.69
CA ARG A 79 -1.92 15.68 2.18
C ARG A 79 -2.23 15.27 3.61
N TYR A 80 -1.38 14.44 4.23
CA TYR A 80 -1.60 13.89 5.56
C TYR A 80 -0.49 14.30 6.52
N SER A 81 -0.87 14.61 7.76
CA SER A 81 0.13 14.79 8.80
C SER A 81 0.87 13.47 9.08
N PRO A 82 2.11 13.53 9.59
CA PRO A 82 2.86 12.33 9.99
C PRO A 82 2.06 11.40 10.91
N SER A 83 1.29 11.97 11.84
CA SER A 83 0.45 11.23 12.78
C SER A 83 -0.68 10.47 12.09
N ILE A 84 -1.32 11.06 11.08
CA ILE A 84 -2.36 10.39 10.29
C ILE A 84 -1.76 9.22 9.51
N VAL A 85 -0.62 9.42 8.84
CA VAL A 85 0.08 8.34 8.13
C VAL A 85 0.48 7.22 9.08
N HIS A 86 0.99 7.57 10.27
CA HIS A 86 1.32 6.60 11.31
C HIS A 86 0.08 5.80 11.76
N GLY A 87 -1.05 6.46 12.01
CA GLY A 87 -2.30 5.81 12.38
C GLY A 87 -2.80 4.84 11.31
N MET A 88 -2.78 5.25 10.04
CA MET A 88 -3.14 4.37 8.92
C MET A 88 -2.25 3.13 8.85
N ARG A 89 -0.93 3.31 9.02
CA ARG A 89 0.02 2.20 9.05
C ARG A 89 -0.27 1.24 10.20
N ARG A 90 -0.51 1.74 11.41
CA ARG A 90 -0.81 0.89 12.57
C ARG A 90 -2.10 0.10 12.38
N ALA A 91 -3.14 0.73 11.84
CA ALA A 91 -4.39 0.05 11.49
C ALA A 91 -4.16 -1.08 10.47
N ALA A 92 -3.34 -0.83 9.44
CA ALA A 92 -2.99 -1.84 8.45
C ALA A 92 -2.19 -3.01 9.05
N GLU A 93 -1.22 -2.73 9.92
CA GLU A 93 -0.40 -3.73 10.62
C GLU A 93 -1.26 -4.64 11.51
N VAL A 94 -2.20 -4.06 12.29
CA VAL A 94 -3.13 -4.83 13.14
C VAL A 94 -4.00 -5.78 12.30
N LEU A 95 -4.37 -5.36 11.10
CA LEU A 95 -5.14 -6.18 10.16
C LEU A 95 -4.24 -7.12 9.32
N GLY A 96 -2.95 -7.24 9.66
CA GLY A 96 -2.03 -8.21 9.07
C GLY A 96 -1.59 -7.85 7.65
N VAL A 97 -1.43 -6.57 7.31
CA VAL A 97 -0.78 -6.17 6.06
C VAL A 97 0.66 -6.70 6.00
N THR A 98 1.14 -7.08 4.82
CA THR A 98 2.55 -7.43 4.59
C THR A 98 3.43 -6.19 4.66
N ALA A 99 3.01 -5.11 3.99
CA ALA A 99 3.69 -3.82 4.09
C ALA A 99 2.75 -2.66 3.78
N PHE A 100 2.94 -1.56 4.50
CA PHE A 100 2.36 -0.26 4.19
C PHE A 100 3.47 0.65 3.67
N THR A 101 3.35 1.12 2.43
CA THR A 101 4.38 1.89 1.75
C THR A 101 3.85 3.26 1.36
N ASP A 102 4.47 4.30 1.92
CA ASP A 102 4.37 5.66 1.43
C ASP A 102 5.23 5.80 0.17
N LEU A 103 4.57 5.96 -0.99
CA LEU A 103 5.22 5.99 -2.28
C LEU A 103 6.04 7.26 -2.48
N ILE A 104 5.58 8.40 -1.98
CA ILE A 104 6.31 9.67 -2.09
C ILE A 104 7.59 9.58 -1.26
N ARG A 105 7.50 9.12 -0.01
CA ARG A 105 8.70 8.93 0.82
C ARG A 105 9.68 7.93 0.22
N LEU A 106 9.18 6.85 -0.37
CA LEU A 106 10.02 5.87 -1.05
C LEU A 106 10.72 6.52 -2.26
N THR A 107 9.98 7.24 -3.11
CA THR A 107 10.54 7.89 -4.29
C THR A 107 11.53 9.00 -3.94
N ASP A 108 11.28 9.76 -2.88
CA ASP A 108 12.19 10.81 -2.40
C ASP A 108 13.50 10.20 -1.88
N LYS A 109 13.43 9.00 -1.27
CA LYS A 109 14.59 8.33 -0.68
C LYS A 109 15.48 7.67 -1.72
N VAL A 110 14.92 7.03 -2.75
CA VAL A 110 15.68 6.18 -3.68
C VAL A 110 15.53 6.54 -5.16
N GLY A 111 14.66 7.49 -5.50
CA GLY A 111 14.28 7.79 -6.88
C GLY A 111 13.20 6.85 -7.41
N ARG A 112 12.51 7.30 -8.47
CA ARG A 112 11.32 6.60 -9.03
C ARG A 112 11.62 5.21 -9.57
N GLU A 113 12.68 5.05 -10.36
CA GLU A 113 13.02 3.77 -10.98
C GLU A 113 13.38 2.72 -9.93
N GLN A 114 14.21 3.10 -8.96
CA GLN A 114 14.58 2.23 -7.85
C GLN A 114 13.39 1.90 -6.95
N ALA A 115 12.48 2.85 -6.72
CA ALA A 115 11.24 2.60 -5.98
C ALA A 115 10.39 1.51 -6.66
N ILE A 116 10.24 1.57 -7.99
CA ILE A 116 9.54 0.54 -8.77
C ILE A 116 10.24 -0.82 -8.63
N ALA A 117 11.58 -0.85 -8.73
CA ALA A 117 12.35 -2.08 -8.57
C ALA A 117 12.20 -2.69 -7.15
N ILE A 118 12.17 -1.86 -6.11
CA ILE A 118 11.95 -2.28 -4.72
C ILE A 118 10.54 -2.88 -4.56
N LEU A 119 9.51 -2.22 -5.09
CA LEU A 119 8.12 -2.72 -5.01
C LEU A 119 7.96 -4.05 -5.77
N ARG A 120 8.59 -4.19 -6.94
CA ARG A 120 8.67 -5.46 -7.67
C ARG A 120 9.30 -6.56 -6.84
N GLN A 121 10.45 -6.26 -6.22
CA GLN A 121 11.13 -7.24 -5.38
C GLN A 121 10.29 -7.62 -4.15
N GLY A 122 9.51 -6.69 -3.61
CA GLY A 122 8.56 -6.96 -2.52
C GLY A 122 7.46 -7.95 -2.91
N LEU A 123 6.96 -7.90 -4.14
CA LEU A 123 6.01 -8.89 -4.65
C LEU A 123 6.65 -10.27 -4.81
N ARG A 124 7.93 -10.33 -5.20
CA ARG A 124 8.67 -11.59 -5.39
C ARG A 124 9.06 -12.28 -4.08
N ASP A 125 9.45 -11.51 -3.06
CA ASP A 125 9.78 -12.02 -1.72
C ASP A 125 9.02 -11.26 -0.61
N PRO A 126 7.70 -11.50 -0.47
CA PRO A 126 6.85 -10.76 0.46
C PRO A 126 7.27 -10.88 1.92
N GLY A 127 7.77 -12.05 2.33
CA GLY A 127 8.13 -12.34 3.72
C GLY A 127 9.34 -11.55 4.22
N LYS A 128 10.17 -11.03 3.31
CA LYS A 128 11.35 -10.23 3.64
C LYS A 128 11.20 -8.76 3.29
N PHE A 129 10.04 -8.36 2.76
CA PHE A 129 9.87 -7.02 2.24
C PHE A 129 9.79 -5.97 3.34
N LYS A 130 10.79 -5.09 3.38
CA LYS A 130 10.86 -3.93 4.27
C LYS A 130 11.22 -2.70 3.44
N PRO A 131 10.23 -1.91 2.98
CA PRO A 131 10.52 -0.75 2.15
C PRO A 131 11.31 0.30 2.96
N PRO A 132 12.33 0.93 2.37
CA PRO A 132 13.09 1.97 3.05
C PRO A 132 12.27 3.25 3.21
N GLY A 133 12.69 4.08 4.18
CA GLY A 133 12.06 5.39 4.40
C GLY A 133 10.66 5.29 5.00
N GLN A 134 10.32 4.15 5.60
CA GLN A 134 9.03 3.91 6.25
C GLN A 134 9.10 4.09 7.77
N GLU A 135 10.22 4.54 8.32
CA GLU A 135 10.34 4.86 9.74
C GLU A 135 9.33 5.97 10.10
N PRO A 136 8.77 5.98 11.34
CA PRO A 136 8.03 7.13 11.83
C PRO A 136 8.89 8.39 11.65
N LEU A 137 8.29 9.48 11.18
CA LEU A 137 8.97 10.76 11.23
C LEU A 137 9.23 11.09 12.71
N PRO A 138 10.37 11.66 13.06
CA PRO A 138 10.55 12.20 14.41
C PRO A 138 9.39 13.15 14.69
N ALA A 139 8.78 13.03 15.87
CA ALA A 139 7.80 14.02 16.30
C ALA A 139 8.54 15.36 16.32
N ASN A 140 8.27 16.25 15.35
CA ASN A 140 8.95 17.53 15.31
C ASN A 140 8.63 18.27 16.61
N ARG A 141 9.70 18.68 17.30
CA ARG A 141 9.67 19.74 18.30
C ARG A 141 8.90 20.90 17.68
N ILE A 142 7.92 21.40 18.42
CA ILE A 142 7.31 22.68 18.12
C ILE A 142 8.46 23.68 18.20
N ASP A 143 8.88 24.27 17.08
CA ASP A 143 9.84 25.37 17.12
C ASP A 143 9.14 26.55 17.80
N GLU A 144 9.50 26.83 19.05
CA GLU A 144 8.98 27.94 19.88
C GLU A 144 9.39 29.34 19.37
N HIS A 145 9.78 29.48 18.09
CA HIS A 145 10.30 30.74 17.53
C HIS A 145 9.30 31.48 16.62
N SER A 146 7.99 31.33 16.83
CA SER A 146 6.98 32.20 16.18
C SER A 146 6.10 32.99 17.16
N LEU A 147 6.67 33.35 18.30
CA LEU A 147 6.16 34.42 19.17
C LEU A 147 7.31 35.37 19.51
N ALA A 148 7.65 36.24 18.58
CA ALA A 148 8.38 37.47 18.82
C ALA A 148 7.71 38.60 18.04
#